data_AF-A0A936TS33-F1
#
_entry.id   AF-A0A936TS33-F1
#
_cell.length_a   1.000
_cell.length_b   1.000
_cell.length_c   1.000
_cell.angle_alpha   90.00
_cell.angle_beta   90.00
_cell.angle_gamma   90.00
#
_symmetry.space_group_name_H-M   'P 1'
#
loop_
_entity.id
_entity.type
_entity.pdbx_description
1 polymer ?
#
loop_
_entity_poly.entity_id
_entity_poly.type
_entity_poly.pdbx_seq_one_letter_code
_entity_poly.pdbx_strand_id
1 'polypeptide(L)'
;MSDLESLRRDIVSMVEELRTAMQDIGDQDTQETHVVSNARDRLRYISALTEQAAGRTLGAAESIADRLQAQRARAAELMGRTRSADVRGFLADLQEEHRLSAGDASEIIQAQAFQDLVGQVVNKLLVTVQKMEDGLVHLLVEDEPDQGRLAGPAVAPGTAISQDDVDNLFG
;
A
#
# COMPACT_ATOMS: atom_id res chain seq x y z
N MET A 1 -1.12 29.81 -23.77
CA MET A 1 0.11 29.58 -22.99
C MET A 1 -0.12 29.65 -21.48
N SER A 2 -1.00 30.52 -20.96
CA SER A 2 -1.28 30.63 -19.51
C SER A 2 -1.94 29.40 -18.86
N ASP A 3 -2.87 28.72 -19.55
CA ASP A 3 -3.61 27.57 -18.97
C ASP A 3 -2.76 26.32 -18.79
N LEU A 4 -1.84 26.04 -19.71
CA LEU A 4 -0.96 24.86 -19.62
C LEU A 4 0.02 24.98 -18.45
N GLU A 5 0.55 26.20 -18.22
CA GLU A 5 1.43 26.51 -17.08
C GLU A 5 0.67 26.53 -15.74
N SER A 6 -0.64 26.83 -15.74
CA SER A 6 -1.48 26.66 -14.55
C SER A 6 -1.70 25.18 -14.26
N LEU A 7 -2.12 24.42 -15.27
CA LEU A 7 -2.36 22.97 -15.15
C LEU A 7 -1.09 22.22 -14.68
N ARG A 8 0.09 22.59 -15.20
CA ARG A 8 1.37 22.01 -14.76
C ARG A 8 1.63 22.28 -13.28
N ARG A 9 1.40 23.51 -12.82
CA ARG A 9 1.58 23.87 -11.39
C ARG A 9 0.60 23.12 -10.50
N ASP A 10 -0.65 22.99 -10.92
CA ASP A 10 -1.67 22.27 -10.16
C ASP A 10 -1.32 20.78 -10.05
N ILE A 11 -0.82 20.17 -11.13
CA ILE A 11 -0.33 18.80 -11.13
C ILE A 11 0.86 18.62 -10.19
N VAL A 12 1.84 19.54 -10.23
CA VAL A 12 3.01 19.50 -9.33
C VAL A 12 2.57 19.62 -7.87
N SER A 13 1.66 20.54 -7.55
CA SER A 13 1.11 20.70 -6.20
C SER A 13 0.45 19.42 -5.71
N MET A 14 -0.39 18.78 -6.54
CA MET A 14 -1.04 17.51 -6.17
C MET A 14 -0.04 16.37 -5.93
N VAL A 15 1.06 16.30 -6.70
CA VAL A 15 2.13 15.30 -6.49
C VAL A 15 2.88 15.56 -5.19
N GLU A 16 3.20 16.82 -4.90
CA GLU A 16 3.88 17.20 -3.65
C GLU A 16 2.98 16.94 -2.44
N GLU A 17 1.70 17.32 -2.51
CA GLU A 17 0.72 17.03 -1.46
C GLU A 17 0.58 15.53 -1.19
N LEU A 18 0.49 14.71 -2.25
CA LEU A 18 0.46 13.26 -2.13
C LEU A 18 1.74 12.73 -1.46
N ARG A 19 2.90 13.22 -1.90
CA ARG A 19 4.20 12.82 -1.34
C ARG A 19 4.34 13.20 0.13
N THR A 20 3.92 14.40 0.51
CA THR A 20 3.92 14.88 1.89
C THR A 20 2.95 14.08 2.76
N ALA A 21 1.75 13.81 2.29
CA ALA A 21 0.79 12.97 3.01
C ALA A 21 1.33 11.54 3.23
N MET A 22 2.00 10.95 2.24
CA MET A 22 2.67 9.65 2.38
C MET A 22 3.85 9.70 3.35
N GLN A 23 4.58 10.82 3.44
CA GLN A 23 5.64 11.02 4.42
C GLN A 23 5.09 11.15 5.85
N ASP A 24 4.02 11.92 6.04
CA ASP A 24 3.40 12.18 7.34
C ASP A 24 2.81 10.90 7.98
N ILE A 25 2.16 10.06 7.16
CA ILE A 25 1.69 8.72 7.59
C ILE A 25 2.85 7.83 8.09
N GLY A 26 4.08 8.10 7.64
CA GLY A 26 5.28 7.34 7.99
C GLY A 26 6.14 7.90 9.13
N ASP A 27 5.79 9.04 9.72
CA ASP A 27 6.57 9.73 10.77
C ASP A 27 6.09 9.36 12.20
N GLN A 28 5.01 8.59 12.31
CA GLN A 28 4.48 8.09 13.58
C GLN A 28 5.30 6.89 14.09
N ASP A 29 6.44 7.21 14.70
CA ASP A 29 7.16 6.48 15.76
C ASP A 29 7.43 4.97 15.57
N THR A 30 8.55 4.63 14.89
CA THR A 30 9.30 3.41 15.21
C THR A 30 10.81 3.69 15.14
N GLN A 31 11.52 3.48 16.25
CA GLN A 31 12.96 3.78 16.41
C GLN A 31 13.92 2.94 15.52
N GLU A 32 13.40 2.01 14.70
CA GLU A 32 14.20 1.15 13.81
C GLU A 32 14.30 1.65 12.36
N THR A 33 13.65 2.76 12.00
CA THR A 33 13.41 3.12 10.58
C THR A 33 14.53 3.94 9.89
N HIS A 34 15.78 3.85 10.34
CA HIS A 34 16.90 4.53 9.66
C HIS A 34 17.24 3.94 8.27
N VAL A 35 16.60 2.83 7.86
CA VAL A 35 16.94 2.10 6.63
C VAL A 35 16.01 2.44 5.45
N VAL A 36 14.86 3.08 5.69
CA VAL A 36 13.84 3.28 4.64
C VAL A 36 13.69 4.76 4.29
N SER A 37 14.41 5.17 3.24
CA SER A 37 14.51 6.55 2.75
C SER A 37 13.26 7.05 1.99
N ASN A 38 12.41 6.13 1.50
CA ASN A 38 11.21 6.43 0.72
C ASN A 38 9.93 5.99 1.45
N ALA A 39 8.92 6.87 1.54
CA ALA A 39 7.59 6.59 2.11
C ALA A 39 6.92 5.33 1.51
N ARG A 40 7.22 5.02 0.25
CA ARG A 40 6.72 3.82 -0.44
C ARG A 40 7.24 2.53 0.17
N ASP A 41 8.54 2.47 0.41
CA ASP A 41 9.17 1.30 1.03
C ASP A 41 8.71 1.15 2.49
N ARG A 42 8.38 2.28 3.16
CA ARG A 42 7.78 2.26 4.50
C ARG A 42 6.37 1.68 4.49
N LEU A 43 5.51 2.10 3.57
CA LEU A 43 4.17 1.52 3.44
C LEU A 43 4.21 0.04 3.08
N ARG A 44 5.16 -0.40 2.24
CA ARG A 44 5.39 -1.83 1.98
C ARG A 44 5.79 -2.56 3.25
N TYR A 45 6.71 -1.97 4.03
CA TYR A 45 7.16 -2.55 5.28
C TYR A 45 6.04 -2.66 6.32
N ILE A 46 5.24 -1.60 6.50
CA ILE A 46 4.06 -1.60 7.37
C ILE A 46 3.07 -2.67 6.91
N SER A 47 2.74 -2.72 5.61
CA SER A 47 1.84 -3.73 5.06
C SER A 47 2.33 -5.15 5.34
N ALA A 48 3.63 -5.43 5.16
CA ALA A 48 4.22 -6.73 5.43
C ALA A 48 4.20 -7.08 6.92
N LEU A 49 4.51 -6.12 7.81
CA LEU A 49 4.42 -6.31 9.26
C LEU A 49 2.97 -6.59 9.70
N THR A 50 2.00 -5.88 9.14
CA THR A 50 0.58 -6.08 9.43
C THR A 50 0.13 -7.47 9.00
N GLU A 51 0.51 -7.93 7.80
CA GLU A 51 0.26 -9.29 7.31
C GLU A 51 0.88 -10.35 8.23
N GLN A 52 2.14 -10.16 8.64
CA GLN A 52 2.82 -11.07 9.57
C GLN A 52 2.10 -11.13 10.93
N ALA A 53 1.70 -9.98 11.48
CA ALA A 53 1.00 -9.91 12.75
C ALA A 53 -0.34 -10.66 12.70
N ALA A 54 -1.10 -10.51 11.63
CA ALA A 54 -2.34 -11.25 11.43
C ALA A 54 -2.14 -12.74 11.26
N GLY A 55 -1.16 -13.17 10.47
CA GLY A 55 -0.83 -14.59 10.34
C GLY A 55 -0.51 -15.22 11.69
N ARG A 56 0.21 -14.51 12.57
CA ARG A 56 0.47 -14.95 13.95
C ARG A 56 -0.79 -15.02 14.79
N THR A 57 -1.67 -14.01 14.70
CA THR A 57 -2.95 -13.98 15.42
C THR A 57 -3.86 -15.12 14.98
N LEU A 58 -3.97 -15.36 13.67
CA LEU A 58 -4.75 -16.43 13.08
C LEU A 58 -4.27 -17.80 13.57
N GLY A 59 -2.96 -18.08 13.43
CA GLY A 59 -2.40 -19.35 13.89
C GLY A 59 -2.54 -19.58 15.40
N ALA A 60 -2.48 -18.52 16.20
CA ALA A 60 -2.75 -18.61 17.64
C ALA A 60 -4.23 -18.96 17.92
N ALA A 61 -5.17 -18.33 17.21
CA ALA A 61 -6.60 -18.60 17.35
C ALA A 61 -6.95 -20.04 16.93
N GLU A 62 -6.41 -20.52 15.80
CA GLU A 62 -6.57 -21.91 15.35
C GLU A 62 -6.01 -22.90 16.38
N SER A 63 -4.80 -22.64 16.90
CA SER A 63 -4.19 -23.49 17.93
C SER A 63 -5.02 -23.54 19.22
N ILE A 64 -5.63 -22.42 19.62
CA ILE A 64 -6.55 -22.37 20.76
C ILE A 64 -7.80 -23.22 20.48
N ALA A 65 -8.43 -23.05 19.31
CA ALA A 65 -9.61 -23.81 18.93
C ALA A 65 -9.36 -25.33 18.96
N ASP A 66 -8.23 -25.79 18.40
CA ASP A 66 -7.83 -27.20 18.40
C ASP A 66 -7.64 -27.75 19.82
N ARG A 67 -6.96 -26.98 20.68
CA ARG A 67 -6.73 -27.36 22.09
C ARG A 67 -8.04 -27.45 22.87
N LEU A 68 -8.95 -26.50 22.67
CA LEU A 68 -10.28 -26.51 23.31
C LEU A 68 -11.09 -27.71 22.84
N GLN A 69 -11.08 -28.04 21.54
CA GLN A 69 -11.74 -29.22 21.01
C GLN A 69 -11.20 -30.51 21.64
N ALA A 70 -9.88 -30.66 21.72
CA ALA A 70 -9.24 -31.82 22.35
C ALA A 70 -9.59 -31.91 23.86
N GLN A 71 -9.59 -30.79 24.57
CA GLN A 71 -9.96 -30.73 25.99
C GLN A 71 -11.42 -31.11 26.21
N ARG A 72 -12.34 -30.66 25.35
CA ARG A 72 -13.77 -31.05 25.41
C ARG A 72 -13.95 -32.54 25.19
N ALA A 73 -13.27 -33.13 24.22
CA ALA A 73 -13.32 -34.58 23.98
C ALA A 73 -12.81 -35.37 25.20
N ARG A 74 -11.70 -34.93 25.80
CA ARG A 74 -11.15 -35.55 27.02
C ARG A 74 -12.07 -35.40 28.22
N ALA A 75 -12.72 -34.24 28.39
CA ALA A 75 -13.71 -34.02 29.44
C ALA A 75 -14.92 -34.96 29.27
N ALA A 76 -15.39 -35.17 28.03
CA ALA A 76 -16.48 -36.12 27.73
C ALA A 76 -16.12 -37.55 28.16
N GLU A 77 -14.90 -38.01 27.84
CA GLU A 77 -14.42 -39.32 28.23
C GLU A 77 -14.38 -39.48 29.77
N LEU A 78 -13.84 -38.48 30.47
CA LEU A 78 -13.74 -38.49 31.94
C LEU A 78 -15.11 -38.46 32.61
N MET A 79 -16.08 -37.74 32.06
CA MET A 79 -17.47 -37.75 32.55
C MET A 79 -18.11 -39.14 32.48
N GLY A 80 -17.82 -39.91 31.43
CA GLY A 80 -18.30 -41.29 31.30
C GLY A 80 -17.68 -42.24 32.32
N ARG A 81 -16.50 -41.91 32.85
CA ARG A 81 -15.73 -42.75 33.78
C ARG A 81 -15.93 -42.36 35.25
N THR A 82 -16.31 -41.11 35.53
CA THR A 82 -16.46 -40.61 36.90
C THR A 82 -17.80 -41.01 37.53
N ARG A 83 -17.75 -41.37 38.81
CA ARG A 83 -18.92 -41.66 39.65
C ARG A 83 -19.30 -40.50 40.58
N SER A 84 -18.43 -39.49 40.70
CA SER A 84 -18.71 -38.30 41.50
C SER A 84 -19.61 -37.35 40.71
N ALA A 85 -20.73 -36.94 41.32
CA ALA A 85 -21.67 -35.98 40.73
C ALA A 85 -21.01 -34.60 40.58
N ASP A 86 -20.27 -34.16 41.60
CA ASP A 86 -19.59 -32.85 41.59
C ASP A 86 -18.55 -32.76 40.48
N VAL A 87 -17.74 -33.81 40.31
CA VAL A 87 -16.74 -33.87 39.21
C VAL A 87 -17.43 -33.87 37.86
N ARG A 88 -18.56 -34.56 37.72
CA ARG A 88 -19.32 -34.58 36.47
C ARG A 88 -19.91 -33.20 36.14
N GLY A 89 -20.45 -32.51 37.15
CA GLY A 89 -20.95 -31.13 37.00
C GLY A 89 -19.85 -30.18 36.55
N PHE A 90 -18.72 -30.17 37.25
CA PHE A 90 -17.57 -29.35 36.87
C PHE A 90 -17.08 -29.62 35.43
N LEU A 91 -17.01 -30.88 35.00
CA LEU A 91 -16.61 -31.23 33.63
C LEU A 91 -17.64 -30.79 32.58
N ALA A 92 -18.92 -30.79 32.91
CA ALA A 92 -19.97 -30.28 32.02
C ALA A 92 -19.87 -28.75 31.86
N ASP A 93 -19.68 -28.03 32.97
CA ASP A 93 -19.47 -26.59 32.95
C ASP A 93 -18.21 -26.23 32.15
N LEU A 94 -17.10 -26.95 32.38
CA LEU A 94 -15.85 -26.78 31.63
C LEU A 94 -16.04 -27.01 30.12
N GLN A 95 -16.86 -27.99 29.72
CA GLN A 95 -17.16 -28.23 28.31
C GLN A 95 -17.94 -27.10 27.65
N GLU A 96 -18.83 -26.45 28.41
CA GLU A 96 -19.61 -25.31 27.92
C GLU A 96 -18.73 -24.07 27.80
N GLU A 97 -17.91 -23.77 28.81
CA GLU A 97 -16.92 -22.69 28.74
C GLU A 97 -15.97 -22.88 27.55
N HIS A 98 -15.43 -24.08 27.35
CA HIS A 98 -14.61 -24.37 26.18
C HIS A 98 -15.35 -24.24 24.86
N ARG A 99 -16.67 -24.50 24.82
CA ARG A 99 -17.50 -24.31 23.63
C ARG A 99 -17.63 -22.82 23.31
N LEU A 100 -17.88 -21.99 24.32
CA LEU A 100 -17.95 -20.54 24.18
C LEU A 100 -16.62 -19.97 23.70
N SER A 101 -15.51 -20.31 24.37
CA SER A 101 -14.16 -19.85 23.96
C SER A 101 -13.77 -20.31 22.55
N ALA A 102 -14.22 -21.49 22.10
CA ALA A 102 -13.99 -21.93 20.72
C ALA A 102 -14.80 -21.09 19.71
N GLY A 103 -15.98 -20.61 20.12
CA GLY A 103 -16.75 -19.62 19.36
C GLY A 103 -15.98 -18.31 19.19
N ASP A 104 -15.43 -17.76 20.28
CA ASP A 104 -14.65 -16.52 20.24
C ASP A 104 -13.41 -16.67 19.34
N ALA A 105 -12.70 -17.79 19.44
CA ALA A 105 -11.56 -18.09 18.55
C ALA A 105 -11.99 -18.16 17.07
N SER A 106 -13.16 -18.73 16.79
CA SER A 106 -13.73 -18.77 15.44
C SER A 106 -14.10 -17.38 14.91
N GLU A 107 -14.59 -16.48 15.77
CA GLU A 107 -14.89 -15.10 15.40
C GLU A 107 -13.61 -14.34 15.02
N ILE A 108 -12.52 -14.55 15.78
CA ILE A 108 -11.20 -14.00 15.43
C ILE A 108 -10.74 -14.50 14.06
N ILE A 109 -10.81 -15.83 13.82
CA ILE A 109 -10.44 -16.43 12.53
C ILE A 109 -11.24 -15.81 11.38
N GLN A 110 -12.55 -15.66 11.55
CA GLN A 110 -13.42 -15.07 10.54
C GLN A 110 -13.09 -13.59 10.30
N ALA A 111 -12.81 -12.82 11.36
CA ALA A 111 -12.42 -11.43 11.25
C ALA A 111 -11.09 -11.26 10.49
N GLN A 112 -10.14 -12.20 10.63
CA GLN A 112 -8.87 -12.15 9.89
C GLN A 112 -9.04 -12.34 8.37
N ALA A 113 -10.09 -13.01 7.91
CA ALA A 113 -10.37 -13.12 6.46
C ALA A 113 -10.61 -11.73 5.80
N PHE A 114 -11.07 -10.72 6.55
CA PHE A 114 -11.15 -9.35 6.05
C PHE A 114 -9.76 -8.73 5.85
N GLN A 115 -8.77 -9.12 6.65
CA GLN A 115 -7.43 -8.59 6.51
C GLN A 115 -6.76 -9.02 5.19
N ASP A 116 -7.01 -10.25 4.73
CA ASP A 116 -6.52 -10.70 3.42
C ASP A 116 -7.05 -9.81 2.29
N LEU A 117 -8.32 -9.42 2.36
CA LEU A 117 -8.93 -8.51 1.40
C LEU A 117 -8.34 -7.09 1.52
N VAL A 118 -8.15 -6.59 2.74
CA VAL A 118 -7.54 -5.27 2.98
C VAL A 118 -6.10 -5.24 2.46
N GLY A 119 -5.31 -6.28 2.71
CA GLY A 119 -3.93 -6.40 2.21
C GLY A 119 -3.86 -6.36 0.68
N GLN A 120 -4.78 -7.05 0.00
CA GLN A 120 -4.89 -6.97 -1.47
C GLN A 120 -5.24 -5.57 -1.96
N VAL A 121 -6.15 -4.88 -1.29
CA VAL A 121 -6.56 -3.50 -1.63
C VAL A 121 -5.40 -2.52 -1.41
N VAL A 122 -4.71 -2.59 -0.27
CA VAL A 122 -3.53 -1.76 0.03
C VAL A 122 -2.44 -1.96 -1.02
N ASN A 123 -2.15 -3.21 -1.39
CA ASN A 123 -1.18 -3.50 -2.45
C ASN A 123 -1.58 -2.90 -3.80
N LYS A 124 -2.85 -3.01 -4.19
CA LYS A 124 -3.36 -2.40 -5.44
C LYS A 124 -3.29 -0.87 -5.40
N LEU A 125 -3.63 -0.26 -4.27
CA LEU A 125 -3.54 1.19 -4.08
C LEU A 125 -2.09 1.64 -4.22
N LEU A 126 -1.15 0.94 -3.59
CA LEU A 126 0.27 1.26 -3.68
C LEU A 126 0.79 1.19 -5.13
N VAL A 127 0.40 0.16 -5.89
CA VAL A 127 0.75 0.03 -7.31
C VAL A 127 0.11 1.14 -8.15
N THR A 128 -1.11 1.54 -7.83
CA THR A 128 -1.84 2.59 -8.57
C THR A 128 -1.21 3.96 -8.34
N VAL A 129 -0.91 4.29 -7.08
CA VAL A 129 -0.18 5.50 -6.71
C VAL A 129 1.18 5.55 -7.40
N GLN A 130 1.89 4.43 -7.46
CA GLN A 130 3.16 4.34 -8.20
C GLN A 130 3.00 4.66 -9.69
N LYS A 131 1.98 4.11 -10.36
CA LYS A 131 1.74 4.41 -11.78
C LYS A 131 1.37 5.88 -12.02
N MET A 132 0.63 6.48 -11.09
CA MET A 132 0.31 7.90 -11.13
C MET A 132 1.59 8.74 -10.99
N GLU A 133 2.44 8.43 -10.00
CA GLU A 133 3.73 9.11 -9.82
C GLU A 133 4.61 9.00 -11.07
N ASP A 134 4.79 7.79 -11.61
CA ASP A 134 5.62 7.54 -12.79
C ASP A 134 5.09 8.31 -14.02
N GLY A 135 3.76 8.34 -14.22
CA GLY A 135 3.13 9.08 -15.32
C GLY A 135 3.25 10.61 -15.17
N LEU A 136 3.18 11.12 -13.96
CA LEU A 136 3.32 12.55 -13.68
C LEU A 136 4.78 13.01 -13.84
N VAL A 137 5.76 12.18 -13.43
CA VAL A 137 7.18 12.42 -13.72
C VAL A 137 7.44 12.41 -15.22
N HIS A 138 6.87 11.46 -15.96
CA HIS A 138 7.02 11.40 -17.41
C HIS A 138 6.51 12.67 -18.10
N LEU A 139 5.33 13.15 -17.72
CA LEU A 139 4.77 14.41 -18.23
C LEU A 139 5.60 15.64 -17.85
N LEU A 140 6.21 15.66 -16.67
CA LEU A 140 7.11 16.75 -16.26
C LEU A 140 8.44 16.74 -17.02
N VAL A 141 8.95 15.57 -17.38
CA VAL A 141 10.27 15.41 -18.02
C VAL A 141 10.18 15.51 -19.54
N GLU A 142 9.10 15.03 -20.16
CA GLU A 142 8.93 15.03 -21.63
C GLU A 142 8.43 16.38 -22.19
N ASP A 143 7.92 17.28 -21.35
CA ASP A 143 7.39 18.59 -21.78
C ASP A 143 8.43 19.72 -21.62
N GLU A 144 9.72 19.41 -21.43
CA GLU A 144 10.74 20.39 -21.81
C GLU A 144 10.65 20.56 -23.33
N PRO A 145 10.27 21.75 -23.83
CA PRO A 145 10.29 21.98 -25.26
C PRO A 145 11.73 21.77 -25.69
N ASP A 146 11.95 20.91 -26.68
CA ASP A 146 13.19 20.90 -27.42
C ASP A 146 13.34 22.28 -28.07
N GLN A 147 13.92 23.23 -27.33
CA GLN A 147 14.22 24.58 -27.79
C GLN A 147 15.26 24.57 -28.94
N GLY A 148 15.69 23.38 -29.40
CA GLY A 148 16.63 23.21 -30.50
C GLY A 148 16.04 22.74 -31.84
N ARG A 149 14.79 22.26 -31.92
CA ARG A 149 14.30 21.61 -33.18
C ARG A 149 13.21 22.33 -33.97
N LEU A 150 12.96 23.61 -33.66
CA LEU A 150 12.27 24.53 -34.56
C LEU A 150 13.21 25.61 -35.13
N ALA A 151 14.48 25.27 -35.37
CA ALA A 151 15.27 26.00 -36.35
C ALA A 151 14.73 25.63 -37.74
N GLY A 152 13.84 26.47 -38.28
CA GLY A 152 13.72 26.57 -39.75
C GLY A 152 15.12 26.75 -40.37
N PRO A 153 15.30 26.47 -41.67
CA PRO A 153 16.62 26.43 -42.29
C PRO A 153 17.45 27.64 -41.88
N ALA A 154 18.49 27.41 -41.08
CA ALA A 154 19.34 28.45 -40.56
C ALA A 154 20.12 29.05 -41.74
N VAL A 155 19.73 30.26 -42.15
CA VAL A 155 20.48 31.02 -43.13
C VAL A 155 21.81 31.37 -42.47
N ALA A 156 22.92 30.92 -43.06
CA ALA A 156 24.24 31.23 -42.53
C ALA A 156 24.43 32.76 -42.45
N PRO A 157 25.00 33.30 -41.36
CA PRO A 157 25.31 34.73 -41.25
C PRO A 157 26.43 35.04 -42.25
N GLY A 158 26.02 35.43 -43.46
CA GLY A 158 26.88 35.59 -44.63
C GLY A 158 26.14 35.43 -45.96
N THR A 159 24.90 34.91 -45.94
CA THR A 159 24.02 34.83 -47.13
C THR A 159 22.90 35.87 -47.09
N ALA A 160 23.13 37.00 -46.42
CA ALA A 160 22.25 38.16 -46.55
C ALA A 160 22.54 38.80 -47.91
N ILE A 161 21.67 38.53 -48.88
CA ILE A 161 21.66 39.22 -50.18
C ILE A 161 21.46 40.72 -49.88
N SER A 162 22.41 41.56 -50.29
CA SER A 162 22.30 43.02 -50.10
C SER A 162 21.20 43.54 -51.02
N GLN A 163 20.56 44.66 -50.65
CA GLN A 163 19.58 45.31 -51.52
C GLN A 163 20.20 45.72 -52.87
N ASP A 164 21.51 46.00 -52.89
CA ASP A 164 22.28 46.26 -54.11
C ASP A 164 22.41 45.03 -55.04
N ASP A 165 22.37 43.81 -54.48
CA ASP A 165 22.42 42.56 -55.27
C ASP A 165 21.05 42.28 -55.94
N VAL A 166 19.97 42.75 -55.31
CA VAL A 166 18.60 42.63 -55.85
C VAL A 166 18.40 43.62 -57.01
N ASP A 167 18.94 44.83 -56.89
CA ASP A 167 18.81 45.86 -57.92
C ASP A 167 19.62 45.52 -59.20
N ASN A 168 20.73 44.79 -59.08
CA ASN A 168 21.53 44.31 -60.22
C ASN A 168 20.90 43.14 -61.01
N LEU A 169 19.88 42.45 -60.46
CA LEU A 169 19.25 41.30 -61.12
C LEU A 169 18.13 41.71 -62.09
N PHE A 170 17.66 42.96 -62.00
CA PHE A 170 16.56 43.49 -62.81
C PHE A 170 16.93 44.76 -63.60
N GLY A 171 18.22 45.14 -63.61
CA GLY A 171 18.77 46.25 -64.39
C GLY A 171 19.40 45.84 -65.71
#